data_AF-A0A660WMQ5-F1
#
_entry.id   AF-A0A660WMQ5-F1
#
_cell.length_a   1.000
_cell.length_b   1.000
_cell.length_c   1.000
_cell.angle_alpha   90.00
_cell.angle_beta   90.00
_cell.angle_gamma   90.00
#
_symmetry.space_group_name_H-M   'P 1'
#
loop_
_entity.id
_entity.type
_entity.pdbx_description
1 polymer ?
#
loop_
_entity_poly.entity_id
_entity_poly.type
_entity_poly.pdbx_seq_one_letter_code
_entity_poly.pdbx_strand_id
1 'polypeptide(L)' 'SGVMMLRYLGFKKEADRLENAVANVIKEGKYVTYDLKPTRDDPTAVGTQEMADAIISKL' A
#
# COMPACT_ATOMS: atom_id res chain seq x y z
N SER A 1 -4.39 9.62 -1.80
CA SER A 1 -4.27 11.07 -1.55
C SER A 1 -3.02 11.48 -0.76
N GLY A 2 -2.56 10.72 0.24
CA GLY A 2 -1.40 11.11 1.08
C GLY A 2 -0.10 11.42 0.31
N VAL A 3 0.26 10.62 -0.71
CA VAL A 3 1.45 10.88 -1.55
C VAL A 3 1.38 12.25 -2.24
N MET A 4 0.22 12.61 -2.82
CA MET A 4 0.04 13.91 -3.46
C MET A 4 0.16 15.07 -2.47
N MET A 5 -0.36 14.89 -1.25
CA MET A 5 -0.22 15.87 -0.17
C MET A 5 1.26 16.07 0.22
N LEU A 6 2.02 14.99 0.38
CA LEU A 6 3.46 15.08 0.69
C LEU A 6 4.23 15.80 -0.42
N ARG A 7 3.92 15.50 -1.69
CA ARG A 7 4.51 16.21 -2.84
C ARG A 7 4.18 17.70 -2.83
N TYR A 8 2.93 18.06 -2.53
CA TYR A 8 2.49 19.46 -2.43
C TYR A 8 3.22 20.23 -1.32
N LEU A 9 3.45 19.59 -0.18
CA LEU A 9 4.18 20.17 0.96
C LEU A 9 5.71 20.21 0.76
N GLY A 10 6.23 19.69 -0.35
CA GLY A 10 7.67 19.66 -0.65
C GLY A 10 8.42 18.42 -0.13
N PHE A 11 7.74 17.50 0.55
CA PHE A 11 8.29 16.23 1.07
C PHE A 11 8.39 15.16 -0.02
N LYS A 12 9.20 15.43 -1.06
CA LYS A 12 9.30 14.56 -2.24
C LYS A 12 9.90 13.18 -1.91
N LYS A 13 10.92 13.12 -1.07
CA LYS A 13 11.60 11.86 -0.71
C LYS A 13 10.68 10.93 0.07
N GLU A 14 9.91 11.48 1.00
CA GLU A 14 8.93 10.77 1.82
C GLU A 14 7.77 10.29 0.96
N ALA A 15 7.32 11.12 0.03
CA ALA A 15 6.31 10.73 -0.96
C ALA A 15 6.78 9.54 -1.81
N ASP A 16 8.01 9.60 -2.33
CA ASP A 16 8.58 8.54 -3.16
C ASP A 16 8.76 7.24 -2.34
N ARG A 17 9.21 7.32 -1.09
CA ARG A 17 9.30 6.14 -0.19
C ARG A 17 7.94 5.49 0.04
N LEU A 18 6.92 6.29 0.34
CA LEU A 18 5.56 5.79 0.56
C LEU A 18 4.95 5.19 -0.69
N GLU A 19 5.12 5.83 -1.84
CA GLU A 19 4.63 5.34 -3.13
C GLU A 19 5.30 4.00 -3.51
N ASN A 20 6.62 3.89 -3.32
CA ASN A 20 7.35 2.65 -3.55
C ASN A 20 6.92 1.52 -2.59
N ALA A 21 6.73 1.82 -1.31
CA ALA A 21 6.26 0.84 -0.33
C ALA A 21 4.88 0.28 -0.72
N VAL A 22 3.93 1.14 -1.08
CA VAL A 22 2.60 0.74 -1.56
C VAL A 22 2.71 -0.11 -2.82
N ALA A 23 3.50 0.32 -3.81
CA ALA A 23 3.70 -0.44 -5.05
C ALA A 23 4.26 -1.84 -4.80
N ASN A 24 5.20 -1.98 -3.86
CA ASN A 24 5.77 -3.27 -3.49
C ASN A 24 4.74 -4.20 -2.83
N VAL A 25 3.91 -3.69 -1.91
CA VAL A 25 2.85 -4.49 -1.26
C VAL A 25 1.84 -4.99 -2.29
N ILE A 26 1.41 -4.11 -3.21
CA ILE A 26 0.47 -4.48 -4.28
C ILE A 26 1.09 -5.52 -5.21
N LYS A 27 2.36 -5.34 -5.60
CA LYS A 27 3.09 -6.27 -6.47
C LYS A 27 3.25 -7.66 -5.83
N GLU A 28 3.46 -7.72 -4.50
CA GLU A 28 3.52 -8.98 -3.77
C GLU A 28 2.16 -9.68 -3.67
N GLY A 29 1.06 -8.91 -3.62
CA GLY A 29 -0.31 -9.44 -3.61
C GLY A 29 -0.69 -10.26 -2.37
N LYS A 30 0.20 -10.38 -1.37
CA LYS A 30 -0.02 -11.18 -0.16
C LYS A 30 -0.93 -10.46 0.84
N TYR A 31 -0.55 -9.25 1.23
CA TYR A 31 -1.24 -8.43 2.22
C TYR A 31 -2.05 -7.32 1.53
N VAL A 32 -2.96 -7.72 0.65
CA VAL A 32 -3.86 -6.80 -0.05
C VAL A 32 -5.31 -7.12 0.27
N THR A 33 -6.15 -6.09 0.23
CA THR A 33 -7.59 -6.19 0.44
C THR A 33 -8.29 -6.93 -0.71
N TYR A 34 -9.50 -7.40 -0.44
CA TYR A 34 -10.28 -8.26 -1.34
C TYR A 34 -10.54 -7.65 -2.73
N ASP A 35 -10.53 -6.32 -2.87
CA ASP A 35 -10.70 -5.60 -4.13
C ASP A 35 -9.47 -5.66 -5.04
N LEU A 36 -8.29 -5.95 -4.48
CA LEU A 36 -7.03 -6.07 -5.20
C LEU A 36 -6.64 -7.53 -5.49
N LYS A 37 -7.42 -8.49 -4.99
CA LYS A 37 -7.21 -9.91 -5.29
C LYS A 37 -7.75 -10.26 -6.69
N PRO A 38 -7.18 -11.28 -7.37
CA PRO A 38 -7.69 -11.73 -8.66
C PRO A 38 -9.16 -12.16 -8.61
N THR A 39 -9.58 -12.74 -7.48
CA THR A 39 -10.99 -13.04 -7.18
C THR A 39 -11.35 -12.45 -5.82
N ARG A 40 -12.56 -11.89 -5.69
CA ARG A 40 -13.00 -11.16 -4.48
C ARG A 40 -13.22 -12.07 -3.28
N ASP A 41 -13.44 -13.36 -3.53
CA ASP A 41 -13.67 -14.43 -2.57
C ASP A 41 -12.37 -15.15 -2.17
N ASP A 42 -11.21 -14.65 -2.60
CA ASP A 42 -9.91 -15.19 -2.21
C ASP A 42 -9.77 -15.15 -0.67
N PRO A 43 -9.63 -16.31 0.00
CA PRO A 43 -9.58 -16.39 1.46
C PRO A 43 -8.28 -15.80 2.04
N THR A 44 -7.31 -15.43 1.20
CA THR A 44 -6.06 -14.77 1.60
C THR A 44 -6.16 -13.24 1.59
N ALA A 45 -7.33 -12.68 1.28
CA ALA A 45 -7.57 -11.25 1.42
C ALA A 45 -7.43 -10.82 2.88
N VAL A 46 -6.69 -9.74 3.12
CA VAL A 46 -6.51 -9.17 4.46
C VAL A 46 -7.36 -7.91 4.65
N GLY A 47 -7.54 -7.48 5.89
CA GLY A 47 -8.23 -6.23 6.20
C GLY A 47 -7.38 -4.99 5.89
N THR A 48 -8.02 -3.83 5.99
CA THR A 48 -7.41 -2.52 5.74
C THR A 48 -6.23 -2.24 6.67
N GLN A 49 -6.34 -2.67 7.93
CA GLN A 49 -5.31 -2.42 8.93
C GLN A 49 -4.06 -3.25 8.64
N GLU A 50 -4.23 -4.52 8.29
CA GLU A 50 -3.13 -5.43 7.95
C GLU A 50 -2.41 -4.99 6.68
N MET A 51 -3.14 -4.47 5.68
CA MET A 51 -2.52 -3.85 4.50
C MET A 51 -1.72 -2.60 4.87
N ALA A 52 -2.20 -1.78 5.82
CA ALA A 52 -1.46 -0.62 6.30
C ALA A 52 -0.18 -1.03 7.04
N ASP A 53 -0.23 -2.04 7.91
CA ASP A 53 0.93 -2.58 8.60
C ASP A 53 1.96 -3.15 7.61
N ALA A 54 1.50 -3.82 6.55
CA ALA A 54 2.36 -4.30 5.47
C ALA A 54 3.07 -3.14 4.75
N ILE A 55 2.37 -2.03 4.48
CA ILE A 55 2.98 -0.83 3.87
C ILE A 55 4.04 -0.24 4.82
N ILE A 56 3.73 -0.10 6.12
CA ILE A 56 4.66 0.42 7.12
C ILE A 56 5.93 -0.45 7.21
N SER A 57 5.80 -1.77 7.10
CA SER A 57 6.94 -2.69 7.13
C SER A 57 7.92 -2.54 5.95
N LYS A 58 7.49 -1.87 4.87
CA LYS A 58 8.25 -1.67 3.63
C LYS A 58 8.81 -0.24 3.48
N LEU A 59 8.57 0.64 4.46
CA LEU A 59 9.08 2.02 4.49
C LEU A 59 10.52 2.11 4.99
#